data_AF-B9ECD4-F1
#
_entry.id   AF-B9ECD4-F1
#
_cell.length_a   1.000
_cell.length_b   1.000
_cell.length_c   1.000
_cell.angle_alpha   90.00
_cell.angle_beta   90.00
_cell.angle_gamma   90.00
#
_symmetry.space_group_name_H-M   'P 1'
#
loop_
_entity.id
_entity.type
_entity.pdbx_description
1 polymer ?
#
loop_
_entity_poly.entity_id
_entity_poly.type
_entity_poly.pdbx_seq_one_letter_code
_entity_poly.pdbx_strand_id
1 'polypeptide(L)'
;MEISKNNQSKLNKSELKNSGDFRLNLSVNGFNPITNNHVKTSSKAISNSYDDNFNEDIKNNQNTKVIHSNINSLRKLVSLYNSDEYNNKVTLLRIGSTSLKLADLFFNFNETTILTKDLYIYHGHVWINEYEEYYQIRSKSNCTLNGITDKVSFLIYKDNMESYPHLEIVTKHKQLKLYILANVKTYQNKYLNFRFKNNMHNLHFININ
;
A
#
# COMPACT_ATOMS: atom_id res chain seq x y z
N MET A 1 -22.50 5.80 46.96
CA MET A 1 -21.24 5.42 47.62
C MET A 1 -21.20 3.90 47.58
N GLU A 2 -20.29 3.18 46.93
CA GLU A 2 -18.98 3.49 46.36
C GLU A 2 -18.80 2.72 45.03
N ILE A 3 -17.93 3.27 44.20
CA ILE A 3 -17.56 2.79 42.87
C ILE A 3 -16.52 1.68 43.04
N SER A 4 -16.84 0.43 42.69
CA SER A 4 -15.81 -0.60 42.51
C SER A 4 -15.20 -0.46 41.12
N LYS A 5 -13.89 -0.21 41.13
CA LYS A 5 -13.05 0.10 39.98
C LYS A 5 -13.03 -1.08 39.00
N ASN A 6 -13.59 -0.85 37.81
CA ASN A 6 -13.25 -1.61 36.62
C ASN A 6 -11.73 -1.57 36.42
N ASN A 7 -11.09 -2.73 36.56
CA ASN A 7 -9.73 -2.97 36.08
C ASN A 7 -9.75 -2.98 34.54
N GLN A 8 -9.93 -1.82 33.93
CA GLN A 8 -9.34 -1.57 32.63
C GLN A 8 -7.84 -1.44 32.87
N SER A 9 -7.12 -2.54 32.64
CA SER A 9 -5.70 -2.50 32.35
C SER A 9 -5.51 -1.55 31.16
N LYS A 10 -5.27 -0.27 31.49
CA LYS A 10 -4.57 0.66 30.62
C LYS A 10 -3.22 0.02 30.34
N LEU A 11 -3.15 -0.75 29.26
CA LEU A 11 -1.90 -1.11 28.61
C LEU A 11 -1.16 0.20 28.35
N ASN A 12 -0.16 0.47 29.19
CA ASN A 12 0.86 1.47 28.95
C ASN A 12 1.52 1.11 27.62
N LYS A 13 1.11 1.77 26.54
CA LYS A 13 1.70 1.66 25.19
C LYS A 13 3.04 2.39 25.13
N SER A 14 3.99 1.99 25.97
CA SER A 14 5.36 2.50 25.96
C SER A 14 6.38 1.36 26.03
N GLU A 15 6.29 0.41 25.10
CA GLU A 15 7.40 -0.51 24.81
C GLU A 15 7.51 -0.62 23.29
N LEU A 16 8.71 -0.40 22.77
CA LEU A 16 9.03 -0.28 21.36
C LEU A 16 8.47 -1.47 20.56
N LYS A 17 7.48 -1.22 19.68
CA LYS A 17 7.16 -2.14 18.59
C LYS A 17 8.40 -2.23 17.70
N ASN A 18 8.75 -3.43 17.23
CA ASN A 18 9.94 -3.68 16.41
C ASN A 18 10.05 -2.68 15.24
N SER A 19 11.28 -2.35 14.84
CA SER A 19 11.53 -1.63 13.59
C SER A 19 11.94 -2.61 12.51
N GLY A 20 11.33 -2.53 11.32
CA GLY A 20 11.79 -3.30 10.16
C GLY A 20 12.67 -2.46 9.22
N ASP A 21 13.47 -3.13 8.39
CA ASP A 21 14.18 -2.51 7.26
C ASP A 21 13.96 -3.35 6.00
N PHE A 22 13.04 -2.89 5.17
CA PHE A 22 12.52 -3.65 4.03
C PHE A 22 12.94 -3.04 2.70
N ARG A 23 13.19 -3.88 1.71
CA ARG A 23 13.48 -3.46 0.33
C ARG A 23 12.22 -3.57 -0.52
N LEU A 24 11.83 -2.49 -1.17
CA LEU A 24 10.70 -2.44 -2.11
C LEU A 24 11.21 -2.69 -3.53
N ASN A 25 10.76 -3.79 -4.11
CA ASN A 25 11.10 -4.16 -5.47
C ASN A 25 10.03 -3.61 -6.42
N LEU A 26 10.28 -2.42 -6.95
CA LEU A 26 9.43 -1.75 -7.93
C LEU A 26 10.06 -1.81 -9.32
N SER A 27 9.25 -2.10 -10.34
CA SER A 27 9.61 -1.86 -11.73
C SER A 27 9.34 -0.40 -12.11
N VAL A 28 9.69 -0.04 -13.35
CA VAL A 28 9.37 1.27 -13.93
C VAL A 28 7.87 1.62 -13.79
N ASN A 29 6.99 0.61 -13.70
CA ASN A 29 5.55 0.77 -13.64
C ASN A 29 4.90 0.36 -12.30
N GLY A 30 5.70 0.21 -11.23
CA GLY A 30 5.22 -0.17 -9.89
C GLY A 30 5.43 -1.66 -9.60
N PHE A 31 4.49 -2.31 -8.93
CA PHE A 31 4.59 -3.74 -8.62
C PHE A 31 4.33 -4.58 -9.87
N ASN A 32 5.16 -5.60 -10.12
CA ASN A 32 4.96 -6.53 -11.23
C ASN A 32 4.14 -7.76 -10.80
N PRO A 33 3.59 -8.53 -11.75
CA PRO A 33 3.05 -9.85 -11.45
C PRO A 33 4.11 -10.69 -10.74
N ILE A 34 3.67 -11.46 -9.73
CA ILE A 34 4.55 -12.43 -9.07
C ILE A 34 4.72 -13.60 -10.03
N THR A 35 5.81 -13.59 -10.81
CA THR A 35 6.25 -14.79 -11.52
C THR A 35 6.93 -15.70 -10.50
N ASN A 36 6.33 -16.84 -10.20
CA ASN A 36 6.97 -17.91 -9.42
C ASN A 36 8.11 -18.55 -10.25
N ASN A 37 9.13 -17.77 -10.60
CA ASN A 37 10.39 -18.33 -11.03
C ASN A 37 11.21 -18.52 -9.76
N HIS A 38 11.07 -19.69 -9.15
CA HIS A 38 12.17 -20.24 -8.36
C HIS A 38 13.38 -20.29 -9.29
N VAL A 39 14.27 -19.30 -9.17
CA VAL A 39 15.59 -19.36 -9.79
C VAL A 39 16.31 -20.52 -9.12
N LYS A 40 16.29 -21.69 -9.77
CA LYS A 40 17.29 -22.73 -9.52
C LYS A 40 18.61 -22.12 -9.95
N THR A 41 19.40 -21.66 -8.99
CA THR A 41 20.76 -21.18 -9.20
C THR A 41 21.62 -22.33 -9.73
N SER A 42 21.79 -22.41 -11.05
CA SER A 42 22.94 -23.08 -11.64
C SER A 42 24.08 -22.07 -11.76
N SER A 43 25.26 -22.55 -11.41
CA SER A 43 26.49 -21.80 -11.19
C SER A 43 26.91 -20.94 -12.40
N LYS A 44 27.45 -19.75 -12.09
CA LYS A 44 28.17 -18.81 -12.99
C LYS A 44 27.34 -18.13 -14.09
N ALA A 45 26.62 -17.08 -13.69
CA ALA A 45 26.55 -15.84 -14.45
C ALA A 45 26.47 -14.69 -13.46
N ILE A 46 27.24 -13.63 -13.68
CA ILE A 46 27.18 -12.38 -12.92
C ILE A 46 25.76 -11.83 -13.10
N SER A 47 24.90 -12.16 -12.15
CA SER A 47 23.53 -11.71 -12.07
C SER A 47 23.40 -10.98 -10.74
N ASN A 48 22.88 -9.75 -10.78
CA ASN A 48 22.41 -9.02 -9.61
C ASN A 48 21.13 -9.70 -9.09
N SER A 49 21.26 -10.98 -8.73
CA SER A 49 20.29 -11.81 -8.05
C SER A 49 20.21 -11.31 -6.62
N TYR A 50 19.25 -10.41 -6.36
CA TYR A 50 18.87 -10.11 -5.00
C TYR A 50 18.07 -11.31 -4.48
N ASP A 51 18.80 -12.20 -3.82
CA ASP A 51 18.24 -13.37 -3.15
C ASP A 51 17.05 -12.96 -2.26
N ASP A 52 15.98 -13.76 -2.34
CA ASP A 52 14.74 -13.64 -1.56
C ASP A 52 14.92 -13.92 -0.06
N ASN A 53 16.16 -14.01 0.43
CA ASN A 53 16.49 -14.29 1.83
C ASN A 53 17.49 -13.25 2.37
N PHE A 54 17.00 -12.06 2.71
CA PHE A 54 17.74 -11.17 3.60
C PHE A 54 17.45 -11.58 5.05
N ASN A 55 18.03 -12.70 5.50
CA ASN A 55 18.03 -13.09 6.89
C ASN A 55 19.35 -12.64 7.53
N GLU A 56 19.30 -11.55 8.30
CA GLU A 56 20.27 -11.31 9.37
C GLU A 56 19.53 -10.65 10.55
N ASP A 57 19.24 -11.46 11.57
CA ASP A 57 18.78 -10.99 12.88
C ASP A 57 19.94 -10.27 13.59
N ILE A 58 20.13 -8.98 13.29
CA ILE A 58 21.11 -8.16 14.04
C ILE A 58 20.46 -7.74 15.36
N LYS A 59 20.87 -8.41 16.45
CA LYS A 59 20.64 -7.93 17.81
C LYS A 59 21.45 -6.64 18.02
N ASN A 60 20.84 -5.49 17.73
CA ASN A 60 21.38 -4.23 18.25
C ASN A 60 21.16 -4.17 19.77
N ASN A 61 22.06 -3.47 20.47
CA ASN A 61 22.17 -3.30 21.94
C ASN A 61 20.90 -2.73 22.65
N GLN A 62 19.74 -2.73 22.01
CA GLN A 62 18.48 -2.14 22.45
C GLN A 62 17.27 -3.04 22.17
N ASN A 63 17.24 -4.34 22.51
CA ASN A 63 16.04 -5.21 22.48
C ASN A 63 15.14 -5.21 21.21
N THR A 64 15.54 -4.59 20.11
CA THR A 64 14.73 -4.46 18.89
C THR A 64 15.19 -5.48 17.86
N LYS A 65 14.33 -6.43 17.53
CA LYS A 65 14.55 -7.35 16.41
C LYS A 65 14.31 -6.60 15.10
N VAL A 66 15.32 -6.50 14.24
CA VAL A 66 15.17 -5.91 12.90
C VAL A 66 14.98 -7.02 11.89
N ILE A 67 13.80 -7.05 11.26
CA ILE A 67 13.49 -8.00 10.20
C ILE A 67 13.77 -7.33 8.86
N HIS A 68 14.51 -8.05 8.01
CA HIS A 68 14.78 -7.67 6.65
C HIS A 68 13.98 -8.57 5.69
N SER A 69 13.32 -7.98 4.70
CA SER A 69 12.58 -8.75 3.69
C SER A 69 12.37 -7.95 2.41
N ASN A 70 12.23 -8.66 1.29
CA ASN A 70 11.87 -8.09 0.01
C ASN A 70 10.34 -8.00 -0.11
N ILE A 71 9.85 -6.80 -0.40
CA ILE A 71 8.44 -6.53 -0.66
C ILE A 71 8.26 -6.42 -2.18
N ASN A 72 7.67 -7.46 -2.76
CA ASN A 72 7.48 -7.62 -4.21
C ASN A 72 6.03 -7.40 -4.68
N SER A 73 5.11 -7.06 -3.78
CA SER A 73 3.72 -6.78 -4.12
C SER A 73 3.10 -5.74 -3.19
N LEU A 74 2.12 -4.99 -3.71
CA LEU A 74 1.36 -4.03 -2.91
C LEU A 74 0.62 -4.73 -1.75
N ARG A 75 0.07 -5.93 -1.98
CA ARG A 75 -0.60 -6.70 -0.93
C ARG A 75 0.32 -6.95 0.28
N LYS A 76 1.55 -7.42 0.06
CA LYS A 76 2.51 -7.65 1.16
C LYS A 76 2.86 -6.35 1.89
N LEU A 77 3.06 -5.26 1.14
CA LEU A 77 3.34 -3.95 1.72
C LEU A 77 2.18 -3.44 2.58
N VAL A 78 0.95 -3.64 2.13
CA VAL A 78 -0.26 -3.27 2.87
C VAL A 78 -0.44 -4.15 4.10
N SER A 79 -0.16 -5.46 4.02
CA SER A 79 -0.14 -6.34 5.18
C SER A 79 0.87 -5.86 6.23
N LEU A 80 2.08 -5.47 5.79
CA LEU A 80 3.10 -4.90 6.67
C LEU A 80 2.62 -3.60 7.33
N TYR A 81 2.07 -2.68 6.54
CA TYR A 81 1.57 -1.38 7.03
C TYR A 81 0.44 -1.50 8.05
N ASN A 82 -0.45 -2.49 7.90
CA ASN A 82 -1.54 -2.71 8.84
C ASN A 82 -1.18 -3.68 9.98
N SER A 83 0.05 -4.22 10.01
CA SER A 83 0.49 -5.12 11.06
C SER A 83 0.73 -4.35 12.36
N ASP A 84 0.37 -4.97 13.49
CA ASP A 84 0.68 -4.44 14.81
C ASP A 84 2.11 -4.73 15.27
N GLU A 85 2.84 -5.58 14.55
CA GLU A 85 4.19 -6.06 14.86
C GLU A 85 5.26 -4.96 14.79
N TYR A 86 5.04 -3.95 13.93
CA TYR A 86 6.02 -2.91 13.64
C TYR A 86 5.49 -1.52 13.95
N ASN A 87 6.41 -0.57 14.20
CA ASN A 87 6.07 0.85 14.25
C ASN A 87 6.37 1.51 12.90
N ASN A 88 5.33 1.82 12.13
CA ASN A 88 5.43 2.46 10.80
C ASN A 88 6.20 3.78 10.79
N LYS A 89 6.34 4.47 11.93
CA LYS A 89 7.09 5.74 12.04
C LYS A 89 8.61 5.56 12.11
N VAL A 90 9.09 4.33 12.36
CA VAL A 90 10.52 4.01 12.46
C VAL A 90 10.94 2.89 11.51
N THR A 91 10.00 2.05 11.05
CA THR A 91 10.26 1.05 10.02
C THR A 91 10.71 1.72 8.72
N LEU A 92 11.85 1.29 8.19
CA LEU A 92 12.45 1.81 6.97
C LEU A 92 12.03 0.98 5.75
N LEU A 93 11.78 1.69 4.65
CA LEU A 93 11.61 1.15 3.32
C LEU A 93 12.73 1.68 2.42
N ARG A 94 13.35 0.79 1.66
CA ARG A 94 14.36 1.12 0.65
C ARG A 94 13.79 0.94 -0.74
N ILE A 95 13.80 2.00 -1.54
CA ILE A 95 13.41 2.00 -2.95
C ILE A 95 14.64 2.45 -3.76
N GLY A 96 15.34 1.50 -4.37
CA GLY A 96 16.65 1.78 -4.98
C GLY A 96 17.64 2.33 -3.95
N SER A 97 18.21 3.51 -4.21
CA SER A 97 19.10 4.23 -3.29
C SER A 97 18.38 5.08 -2.25
N THR A 98 17.05 5.25 -2.37
CA THR A 98 16.25 6.10 -1.47
C THR A 98 15.77 5.29 -0.27
N SER A 99 15.88 5.85 0.94
CA SER A 99 15.27 5.30 2.14
C SER A 99 14.23 6.28 2.69
N LEU A 100 13.08 5.75 3.10
CA LEU A 100 11.98 6.50 3.70
C LEU A 100 11.33 5.67 4.82
N LYS A 101 10.57 6.32 5.70
CA LYS A 101 9.77 5.57 6.68
C LYS A 101 8.55 4.97 6.01
N LEU A 102 8.10 3.82 6.51
CA LEU A 102 6.91 3.13 6.02
C LEU A 102 5.68 4.04 6.06
N ALA A 103 5.49 4.81 7.13
CA ALA A 103 4.39 5.76 7.25
C ALA A 103 4.43 6.86 6.17
N ASP A 104 5.61 7.29 5.73
CA ASP A 104 5.78 8.38 4.77
C ASP A 104 5.38 7.97 3.34
N LEU A 105 5.22 6.67 3.08
CA LEU A 105 4.75 6.16 1.78
C LEU A 105 3.23 6.13 1.65
N PHE A 106 2.49 6.14 2.78
CA PHE A 106 1.05 5.90 2.83
C PHE A 106 0.27 7.19 3.08
N PHE A 107 -0.62 7.54 2.15
CA PHE A 107 -1.42 8.77 2.20
C PHE A 107 -2.92 8.46 2.22
N ASN A 108 -3.63 8.95 3.24
CA ASN A 108 -5.07 8.69 3.38
C ASN A 108 -5.92 9.67 2.56
N PHE A 109 -7.02 9.19 1.95
CA PHE A 109 -8.11 10.02 1.41
C PHE A 109 -9.01 10.47 2.55
N ASN A 110 -8.70 11.60 3.18
CA ASN A 110 -9.60 12.23 4.11
C ASN A 110 -9.91 13.66 3.65
N GLU A 111 -10.95 14.26 4.23
CA GLU A 111 -11.50 15.55 3.82
C GLU A 111 -10.51 16.71 3.98
N THR A 112 -9.42 16.53 4.73
CA THR A 112 -8.39 17.54 4.94
C THR A 112 -7.10 17.23 4.16
N THR A 113 -7.05 16.13 3.41
CA THR A 113 -5.83 15.72 2.70
C THR A 113 -5.56 16.64 1.50
N ILE A 114 -4.38 17.27 1.52
CA ILE A 114 -3.75 17.85 0.34
C ILE A 114 -2.92 16.76 -0.32
N LEU A 115 -3.29 16.41 -1.54
CA LEU A 115 -2.59 15.42 -2.35
C LEU A 115 -1.33 16.04 -2.97
N THR A 116 -0.31 15.22 -3.10
CA THR A 116 0.94 15.51 -3.80
C THR A 116 0.91 14.92 -5.21
N LYS A 117 1.80 15.38 -6.10
CA LYS A 117 1.91 14.84 -7.46
C LYS A 117 2.86 13.64 -7.56
N ASP A 118 3.56 13.32 -6.48
CA ASP A 118 4.56 12.26 -6.45
C ASP A 118 3.92 10.88 -6.31
N LEU A 119 4.71 9.84 -6.52
CA LEU A 119 4.26 8.45 -6.44
C LEU A 119 4.14 8.04 -4.97
N TYR A 120 2.91 7.81 -4.52
CA TYR A 120 2.61 7.35 -3.16
C TYR A 120 1.61 6.20 -3.17
N ILE A 121 1.50 5.51 -2.03
CA ILE A 121 0.41 4.58 -1.77
C ILE A 121 -0.73 5.37 -1.16
N TYR A 122 -1.68 5.75 -1.99
CA TYR A 122 -2.88 6.38 -1.49
C TYR A 122 -3.90 5.34 -1.04
N HIS A 123 -4.65 5.63 0.02
CA HIS A 123 -5.63 4.68 0.54
C HIS A 123 -6.86 5.34 1.16
N GLY A 124 -7.98 4.65 1.14
CA GLY A 124 -9.22 5.13 1.76
C GLY A 124 -10.45 4.37 1.29
N HIS A 125 -11.63 4.79 1.76
CA HIS A 125 -12.89 4.15 1.39
C HIS A 125 -13.32 4.60 0.00
N VAL A 126 -13.79 3.64 -0.80
CA VAL A 126 -14.24 3.86 -2.17
C VAL A 126 -15.63 3.24 -2.39
N TRP A 127 -16.38 3.86 -3.28
CA TRP A 127 -17.59 3.33 -3.90
C TRP A 127 -17.26 2.67 -5.23
N ILE A 128 -17.96 1.60 -5.53
CA ILE A 128 -17.88 0.86 -6.78
C ILE A 128 -19.20 1.06 -7.54
N ASN A 129 -19.13 1.76 -8.66
CA ASN A 129 -20.25 1.89 -9.58
C ASN A 129 -19.99 0.98 -10.78
N GLU A 130 -20.97 0.16 -11.12
CA GLU A 130 -20.89 -0.78 -12.22
C GLU A 130 -21.57 -0.20 -13.45
N TYR A 131 -20.88 -0.24 -14.57
CA TYR A 131 -21.38 0.11 -15.90
C TYR A 131 -21.21 -1.09 -16.84
N GLU A 132 -21.70 -0.97 -18.06
CA GLU A 132 -21.66 -2.07 -19.05
C GLU A 132 -20.23 -2.56 -19.30
N GLU A 133 -19.30 -1.64 -19.60
CA GLU A 133 -17.93 -1.97 -20.02
C GLU A 133 -16.88 -1.87 -18.88
N TYR A 134 -17.21 -1.21 -17.77
CA TYR A 134 -16.23 -0.93 -16.71
C TYR A 134 -16.85 -0.77 -15.32
N TYR A 135 -15.99 -0.87 -14.32
CA TYR A 135 -16.26 -0.45 -12.95
C TYR A 135 -15.61 0.91 -12.70
N GLN A 136 -16.38 1.88 -12.21
CA GLN A 136 -15.84 3.15 -11.73
C GLN A 136 -15.55 3.03 -10.23
N ILE A 137 -14.30 3.30 -9.87
CA ILE A 137 -13.84 3.36 -8.49
C ILE A 137 -13.78 4.82 -8.09
N ARG A 138 -14.55 5.22 -7.09
CA ARG A 138 -14.62 6.62 -6.63
C ARG A 138 -14.40 6.71 -5.13
N SER A 139 -13.50 7.58 -4.70
CA SER A 139 -13.28 7.88 -3.28
C SER A 139 -14.57 8.37 -2.59
N LYS A 140 -14.73 8.01 -1.32
CA LYS A 140 -15.89 8.42 -0.50
C LYS A 140 -15.78 9.88 -0.08
N SER A 141 -14.57 10.32 0.31
CA SER A 141 -14.25 11.67 0.74
C SER A 141 -13.67 12.51 -0.39
N ASN A 142 -13.88 13.82 -0.32
CA ASN A 142 -13.22 14.77 -1.20
C ASN A 142 -11.74 14.90 -0.80
N CYS A 143 -10.87 15.17 -1.77
CA CYS A 143 -9.46 15.46 -1.56
C CYS A 143 -9.09 16.73 -2.33
N THR A 144 -7.98 17.37 -1.98
CA THR A 144 -7.55 18.61 -2.65
C THR A 144 -6.20 18.45 -3.34
N LEU A 145 -6.09 18.89 -4.60
CA LEU A 145 -4.82 18.99 -5.34
C LEU A 145 -4.83 20.28 -6.15
N ASN A 146 -3.80 21.12 -6.01
CA ASN A 146 -3.65 22.36 -6.79
C ASN A 146 -4.91 23.26 -6.77
N GLY A 147 -5.57 23.38 -5.62
CA GLY A 147 -6.79 24.19 -5.46
C GLY A 147 -8.08 23.56 -6.00
N ILE A 148 -8.01 22.35 -6.57
CA ILE A 148 -9.18 21.56 -6.98
C ILE A 148 -9.53 20.61 -5.85
N THR A 149 -10.76 20.72 -5.34
CA THR A 149 -11.32 19.83 -4.32
C THR A 149 -12.43 18.98 -4.93
N ASP A 150 -12.17 17.69 -5.09
CA ASP A 150 -13.14 16.74 -5.66
C ASP A 150 -12.86 15.31 -5.14
N LYS A 151 -13.76 14.38 -5.43
CA LYS A 151 -13.53 12.95 -5.25
C LYS A 151 -12.59 12.45 -6.33
N VAL A 152 -11.52 11.78 -5.94
CA VAL A 152 -10.67 11.06 -6.88
C VAL A 152 -11.40 9.85 -7.43
N SER A 153 -11.30 9.60 -8.73
CA SER A 153 -11.84 8.40 -9.38
C SER A 153 -10.91 7.84 -10.46
N PHE A 154 -11.14 6.57 -10.81
CA PHE A 154 -10.55 5.91 -11.96
C PHE A 154 -11.44 4.75 -12.41
N LEU A 155 -11.15 4.20 -13.60
CA LEU A 155 -11.91 3.12 -14.20
C LEU A 155 -11.10 1.83 -14.20
N ILE A 156 -11.80 0.69 -14.03
CA ILE A 156 -11.28 -0.65 -14.28
C ILE A 156 -12.21 -1.28 -15.32
N TYR A 157 -11.71 -1.46 -16.54
CA TYR A 157 -12.48 -2.09 -17.61
C TYR A 157 -12.66 -3.59 -17.37
N LYS A 158 -13.81 -4.14 -17.76
CA LYS A 158 -14.17 -5.54 -17.45
C LYS A 158 -13.28 -6.54 -18.18
N ASP A 159 -12.80 -6.20 -19.38
CA ASP A 159 -11.81 -6.97 -20.14
C ASP A 159 -10.50 -7.22 -19.37
N ASN A 160 -10.13 -6.32 -18.46
CA ASN A 160 -8.94 -6.46 -17.63
C ASN A 160 -9.16 -7.47 -16.48
N MET A 161 -10.40 -7.79 -16.10
CA MET A 161 -10.67 -8.63 -14.92
C MET A 161 -10.12 -10.06 -15.07
N GLU A 162 -10.14 -10.62 -16.28
CA GLU A 162 -9.60 -11.96 -16.54
C GLU A 162 -8.09 -12.04 -16.29
N SER A 163 -7.37 -10.95 -16.58
CA SER A 163 -5.92 -10.86 -16.39
C SER A 163 -5.51 -10.54 -14.96
N TYR A 164 -6.46 -10.11 -14.11
CA TYR A 164 -6.18 -9.64 -12.74
C TYR A 164 -7.18 -10.21 -11.72
N PRO A 165 -7.07 -11.51 -11.37
CA PRO A 165 -8.00 -12.18 -10.45
C PRO A 165 -8.14 -11.52 -9.08
N HIS A 166 -7.11 -10.82 -8.60
CA HIS A 166 -7.17 -10.10 -7.32
C HIS A 166 -8.17 -8.93 -7.32
N LEU A 167 -8.67 -8.53 -8.48
CA LEU A 167 -9.71 -7.50 -8.63
C LEU A 167 -11.13 -8.06 -8.54
N GLU A 168 -11.33 -9.38 -8.51
CA GLU A 168 -12.67 -10.00 -8.48
C GLU A 168 -13.53 -9.47 -7.32
N ILE A 169 -12.91 -9.06 -6.21
CA ILE A 169 -13.61 -8.42 -5.08
C ILE A 169 -14.43 -7.17 -5.49
N VAL A 170 -14.02 -6.46 -6.54
CA VAL A 170 -14.75 -5.28 -7.08
C VAL A 170 -16.11 -5.68 -7.63
N THR A 171 -16.29 -6.90 -8.12
CA THR A 171 -17.58 -7.38 -8.68
C THR A 171 -18.57 -7.76 -7.59
N LYS A 172 -18.08 -8.05 -6.37
CA LYS A 172 -18.88 -8.60 -5.26
C LYS A 172 -19.32 -7.54 -4.24
N HIS A 173 -18.71 -6.35 -4.24
CA HIS A 173 -18.91 -5.34 -3.20
C HIS A 173 -19.15 -3.95 -3.79
N LYS A 174 -20.08 -3.20 -3.19
CA LYS A 174 -20.37 -1.79 -3.57
C LYS A 174 -19.47 -0.77 -2.85
N GLN A 175 -18.86 -1.16 -1.73
CA GLN A 175 -17.91 -0.34 -0.98
C GLN A 175 -16.71 -1.19 -0.53
N LEU A 176 -15.52 -0.62 -0.64
CA LEU A 176 -14.25 -1.27 -0.30
C LEU A 176 -13.29 -0.25 0.32
N LYS A 177 -12.25 -0.73 1.01
CA LYS A 177 -11.04 0.05 1.28
C LYS A 177 -10.03 -0.21 0.16
N LEU A 178 -9.62 0.84 -0.53
CA LEU A 178 -8.61 0.80 -1.58
C LEU A 178 -7.24 1.19 -1.02
N TYR A 179 -6.20 0.52 -1.50
CA TYR A 179 -4.81 0.97 -1.51
C TYR A 179 -4.33 1.00 -2.96
N ILE A 180 -3.73 2.11 -3.38
CA ILE A 180 -3.29 2.33 -4.76
C ILE A 180 -1.92 2.99 -4.82
N LEU A 181 -0.97 2.36 -5.50
CA LEU A 181 0.31 2.99 -5.86
C LEU A 181 0.14 3.81 -7.15
N ALA A 182 0.08 5.12 -7.03
CA ALA A 182 -0.19 6.02 -8.16
C ALA A 182 0.34 7.43 -7.92
N ASN A 183 0.26 8.27 -8.96
CA ASN A 183 0.37 9.72 -8.84
C ASN A 183 -1.02 10.32 -9.06
N VAL A 184 -1.35 11.42 -8.38
CA VAL A 184 -2.61 12.14 -8.62
C VAL A 184 -2.39 13.30 -9.57
N LYS A 185 -3.32 13.47 -10.52
CA LYS A 185 -3.33 14.57 -11.47
C LYS A 185 -4.73 15.17 -11.59
N THR A 186 -4.78 16.41 -12.08
CA THR A 186 -5.99 17.10 -12.46
C THR A 186 -6.26 16.89 -13.95
N TYR A 187 -7.45 16.44 -14.33
CA TYR A 187 -7.86 16.32 -15.73
C TYR A 187 -8.68 17.54 -16.13
N GLN A 188 -8.29 18.21 -17.23
CA GLN A 188 -8.92 19.43 -17.73
C GLN A 188 -9.16 20.51 -16.66
N ASN A 189 -8.33 20.55 -15.62
CA ASN A 189 -8.50 21.44 -14.46
C ASN A 189 -9.85 21.31 -13.74
N LYS A 190 -10.51 20.15 -13.83
CA LYS A 190 -11.84 19.91 -13.23
C LYS A 190 -11.87 18.74 -12.26
N TYR A 191 -11.25 17.63 -12.62
CA TYR A 191 -11.42 16.37 -11.90
C TYR A 191 -10.11 15.81 -11.39
N LEU A 192 -10.13 15.20 -10.20
CA LEU A 192 -8.99 14.46 -9.67
C LEU A 192 -8.99 13.02 -10.20
N ASN A 193 -7.87 12.61 -10.77
CA ASN A 193 -7.71 11.28 -11.35
C ASN A 193 -6.39 10.65 -10.91
N PHE A 194 -6.43 9.37 -10.55
CA PHE A 194 -5.21 8.60 -10.37
C PHE A 194 -4.63 8.26 -11.72
N ARG A 195 -3.35 8.61 -11.90
CA ARG A 195 -2.54 8.06 -12.97
C ARG A 195 -1.70 6.94 -12.40
N PHE A 196 -2.17 5.72 -12.58
CA PHE A 196 -1.39 4.51 -12.49
C PHE A 196 -1.19 4.00 -13.93
N LYS A 197 -0.03 3.42 -14.25
CA LYS A 197 0.37 3.11 -15.64
C LYS A 197 -0.33 1.85 -16.18
N ASN A 198 -1.66 1.76 -16.03
CA ASN A 198 -2.49 0.58 -16.33
C ASN A 198 -1.98 -0.74 -15.69
N ASN A 199 -1.13 -0.63 -14.68
CA ASN A 199 -0.61 -1.78 -13.96
C ASN A 199 -1.53 -2.08 -12.78
N MET A 200 -2.45 -3.02 -12.97
CA MET A 200 -3.48 -3.34 -11.97
C MET A 200 -2.92 -4.02 -10.70
N HIS A 201 -1.65 -4.44 -10.70
CA HIS A 201 -0.97 -4.90 -9.48
C HIS A 201 -0.66 -3.76 -8.51
N ASN A 202 -0.80 -2.50 -8.95
CA ASN A 202 -0.76 -1.33 -8.09
C ASN A 202 -2.08 -1.07 -7.38
N LEU A 203 -3.09 -1.95 -7.52
CA LEU A 203 -4.36 -1.88 -6.82
C LEU A 203 -4.46 -3.02 -5.80
N HIS A 204 -4.87 -2.68 -4.59
CA HIS A 204 -5.24 -3.66 -3.58
C HIS A 204 -6.50 -3.22 -2.85
N PHE A 205 -7.51 -4.07 -2.86
CA PHE A 205 -8.79 -3.83 -2.21
C PHE A 205 -8.95 -4.75 -0.99
N ILE A 206 -9.55 -4.21 0.07
CA ILE A 206 -9.93 -4.92 1.28
C ILE A 206 -11.41 -4.68 1.52
N ASN A 207 -12.15 -5.74 1.86
CA ASN A 207 -13.55 -5.62 2.25
C ASN A 207 -13.67 -4.86 3.59
N ILE A 208 -14.66 -3.97 3.66
CA ILE A 208 -15.02 -3.23 4.87
C ILE A 208 -16.35 -3.79 5.39
N ASN A 209 -16.30 -4.98 5.99
CA ASN A 209 -17.44 -5.49 6.75
C ASN A 209 -17.65 -4.65 8.01
#